data_AF-A0A0T0M6R7-F1
#
_entry.id   AF-A0A0T0M6R7-F1
#
_cell.length_a   1.000
_cell.length_b   1.000
_cell.length_c   1.000
_cell.angle_alpha   90.00
_cell.angle_beta   90.00
_cell.angle_gamma   90.00
#
_symmetry.space_group_name_H-M   'P 1'
#
loop_
_entity.id
_entity.type
_entity.pdbx_description
1 polymer ?
#
loop_
_entity_poly.entity_id
_entity_poly.type
_entity_poly.pdbx_seq_one_letter_code
_entity_poly.pdbx_strand_id
1 'polypeptide(L)'
;MFKIKKLISKMQNNIFHSENFEIHGIQIPDFELKSWNLIRIYIPNFINENKSLGFDLAIELIKRFQKKKTNLPWAKNHKQNSFSSFFNPLTVYKYLMDKIKIDKVNSERIIKQLKLNPNEKYTHLSFTDKKALSIKAHFEKNDFILLDYYGVPAGEIEILEKIVNADIEKGKSAIAFDNLQFAHKEEP
;
A
#
# COMPACT_ATOMS: atom_id res chain seq x y z
N MET A 1 1.01 -45.80 1.80
CA MET A 1 0.53 -44.95 2.92
C MET A 1 1.31 -43.65 2.89
N PHE A 2 0.70 -42.54 2.46
CA PHE A 2 1.40 -41.26 2.32
C PHE A 2 1.44 -40.53 3.66
N LYS A 3 2.65 -40.20 4.13
CA LYS A 3 2.85 -39.22 5.21
C LYS A 3 2.97 -37.84 4.59
N ILE A 4 1.91 -37.05 4.65
CA ILE A 4 1.99 -35.61 4.41
C ILE A 4 2.50 -34.98 5.71
N LYS A 5 3.76 -34.55 5.70
CA LYS A 5 4.31 -33.68 6.74
C LYS A 5 3.77 -32.28 6.46
N LYS A 6 2.71 -31.87 7.16
CA LYS A 6 2.32 -30.45 7.20
C LYS A 6 3.44 -29.72 7.93
N LEU A 7 4.29 -29.03 7.17
CA LEU A 7 5.15 -27.99 7.71
C LEU A 7 4.21 -26.89 8.22
N ILE A 8 3.84 -26.99 9.49
CA ILE A 8 3.46 -25.81 10.26
C ILE A 8 4.78 -25.04 10.35
N SER A 9 5.05 -24.17 9.37
CA SER A 9 5.99 -23.09 9.65
C SER A 9 5.43 -22.41 10.89
N LYS A 10 6.28 -22.17 11.88
CA LYS A 10 5.98 -21.24 12.97
C LYS A 10 5.45 -19.97 12.29
N MET A 11 4.13 -19.79 12.25
CA MET A 11 3.53 -18.50 11.97
C MET A 11 3.95 -17.65 13.16
N GLN A 12 5.10 -16.98 13.06
CA GLN A 12 5.34 -15.82 13.89
C GLN A 12 4.13 -14.93 13.64
N ASN A 13 3.30 -14.76 14.66
CA ASN A 13 2.30 -13.71 14.69
C ASN A 13 3.08 -12.40 14.56
N ASN A 14 3.28 -11.95 13.32
CA ASN A 14 4.09 -10.79 13.01
C ASN A 14 3.26 -9.55 13.34
N ILE A 15 3.12 -9.26 14.63
CA ILE A 15 2.39 -8.08 15.07
C ILE A 15 3.29 -6.85 14.83
N PHE A 16 2.70 -5.75 14.39
CA PHE A 16 3.33 -4.43 14.45
C PHE A 16 2.66 -3.64 15.56
N HIS A 17 3.45 -3.20 16.54
CA HIS A 17 2.98 -2.39 17.65
C HIS A 17 3.40 -0.94 17.41
N SER A 18 2.44 -0.03 17.47
CA SER A 18 2.69 1.41 17.53
C SER A 18 2.30 1.90 18.91
N GLU A 19 3.30 2.22 19.73
CA GLU A 19 3.08 2.98 20.96
C GLU A 19 2.51 4.36 20.66
N ASN A 20 1.81 4.95 21.62
CA ASN A 20 1.23 6.28 21.57
C ASN A 20 2.30 7.34 21.33
N PHE A 21 1.91 8.39 20.60
CA PHE A 21 2.76 9.54 20.37
C PHE A 21 1.96 10.74 19.90
N GLU A 22 2.57 11.91 20.07
CA GLU A 22 2.05 13.16 19.55
C GLU A 22 2.79 13.61 18.29
N ILE A 23 2.05 14.17 17.34
CA ILE A 23 2.60 14.78 16.12
C ILE A 23 1.77 16.03 15.77
N HIS A 24 2.41 17.19 15.71
CA HIS A 24 1.73 18.49 15.48
C HIS A 24 0.51 18.74 16.40
N GLY A 25 0.57 18.31 17.67
CA GLY A 25 -0.56 18.45 18.60
C GLY A 25 -1.64 17.37 18.48
N ILE A 26 -1.52 16.44 17.53
CA ILE A 26 -2.45 15.32 17.33
C ILE A 26 -1.93 14.11 18.09
N GLN A 27 -2.74 13.59 19.00
CA GLN A 27 -2.46 12.35 19.70
C GLN A 27 -2.81 11.16 18.81
N ILE A 28 -1.81 10.31 18.56
CA ILE A 28 -1.99 9.01 17.91
C ILE A 28 -1.96 7.94 19.02
N PRO A 29 -3.05 7.20 19.24
CA PRO A 29 -3.12 6.23 20.33
C PRO A 29 -2.26 5.00 20.06
N ASP A 30 -2.08 4.18 21.10
CA ASP A 30 -1.51 2.85 20.97
C ASP A 30 -2.36 2.00 20.02
N PHE A 31 -1.73 1.28 19.09
CA PHE A 31 -2.43 0.30 18.26
C PHE A 31 -1.53 -0.85 17.82
N GLU A 32 -2.17 -1.96 17.46
CA GLU A 32 -1.50 -3.15 16.96
C GLU A 32 -2.07 -3.56 15.61
N LEU A 33 -1.21 -3.62 14.59
CA LEU A 33 -1.54 -4.29 13.34
C LEU A 33 -1.27 -5.78 13.49
N LYS A 34 -2.36 -6.53 13.68
CA LYS A 34 -2.35 -8.00 13.68
C LYS A 34 -2.37 -8.52 12.26
N SER A 35 -1.91 -9.75 12.08
CA SER A 35 -2.05 -10.48 10.84
C SER A 35 -3.52 -10.50 10.40
N TRP A 36 -3.76 -10.35 9.10
CA TRP A 36 -5.06 -10.42 8.42
C TRP A 36 -5.95 -9.20 8.70
N ASN A 37 -5.36 -8.10 9.19
CA ASN A 37 -6.08 -6.86 9.45
C ASN A 37 -5.66 -5.72 8.52
N LEU A 38 -6.60 -4.81 8.29
CA LEU A 38 -6.38 -3.48 7.73
C LEU A 38 -6.64 -2.45 8.83
N ILE A 39 -5.68 -1.57 9.10
CA ILE A 39 -5.91 -0.37 9.91
C ILE A 39 -6.01 0.82 8.96
N ARG A 40 -7.09 1.60 9.07
CA ARG A 40 -7.24 2.86 8.35
C ARG A 40 -6.99 4.02 9.30
N ILE A 41 -6.11 4.93 8.89
CA ILE A 41 -5.82 6.16 9.62
C ILE A 41 -6.34 7.31 8.78
N TYR A 42 -7.42 7.91 9.27
CA TYR A 42 -8.05 9.08 8.67
C TYR A 42 -7.37 10.36 9.13
N ILE A 43 -6.86 11.13 8.17
CA ILE A 43 -6.06 12.33 8.43
C ILE A 43 -6.87 13.57 8.06
N PRO A 44 -6.97 14.56 8.97
CA PRO A 44 -7.59 15.83 8.65
C PRO A 44 -6.75 16.62 7.64
N ASN A 45 -7.41 17.34 6.73
CA ASN A 45 -6.71 18.21 5.78
C ASN A 45 -6.06 19.42 6.47
N PHE A 46 -6.57 19.84 7.63
CA PHE A 46 -6.14 21.04 8.34
C PHE A 46 -6.15 20.81 9.86
N ILE A 47 -5.23 21.43 10.59
CA ILE A 47 -5.27 21.51 12.07
C ILE A 47 -6.19 22.65 12.52
N ASN A 48 -6.13 23.76 11.80
CA ASN A 48 -6.86 25.02 12.01
C ASN A 48 -6.93 25.76 10.66
N GLU A 49 -7.63 26.90 10.58
CA GLU A 49 -8.00 27.56 9.32
C GLU A 49 -6.85 27.86 8.34
N ASN A 50 -5.58 27.83 8.78
CA ASN A 50 -4.45 28.24 7.94
C ASN A 50 -3.27 27.24 7.85
N LYS A 51 -3.32 26.06 8.48
CA LYS A 51 -2.22 25.08 8.39
C LYS A 51 -2.67 23.76 7.75
N SER A 52 -2.33 23.60 6.47
CA SER A 52 -2.48 22.35 5.73
C SER A 52 -1.70 21.22 6.41
N LEU A 53 -2.35 20.07 6.51
CA LEU A 53 -1.81 18.87 7.15
C LEU A 53 -1.84 17.70 6.17
N GLY A 54 -3.05 17.25 5.81
CA GLY A 54 -3.35 16.37 4.69
C GLY A 54 -2.27 15.30 4.41
N PHE A 55 -1.82 15.25 3.17
CA PHE A 55 -0.87 14.23 2.73
C PHE A 55 0.53 14.36 3.38
N ASP A 56 0.92 15.55 3.85
CA ASP A 56 2.23 15.74 4.48
C ASP A 56 2.30 15.02 5.83
N LEU A 57 1.22 15.04 6.63
CA LEU A 57 1.14 14.22 7.84
C LEU A 57 1.17 12.73 7.50
N ALA A 58 0.46 12.31 6.45
CA ALA A 58 0.49 10.91 6.02
C ALA A 58 1.92 10.46 5.74
N ILE A 59 2.70 11.27 5.01
CA ILE A 59 4.11 11.01 4.74
C ILE A 59 4.94 10.95 6.02
N GLU A 60 4.70 11.84 6.98
CA GLU A 60 5.43 11.86 8.25
C GLU A 60 5.14 10.61 9.09
N LEU A 61 3.87 10.21 9.20
CA LEU A 61 3.43 8.98 9.85
C LEU A 61 4.03 7.74 9.19
N ILE A 62 3.99 7.66 7.85
CA ILE A 62 4.60 6.58 7.08
C ILE A 62 6.09 6.46 7.41
N LYS A 63 6.84 7.57 7.35
CA LYS A 63 8.27 7.58 7.67
C LYS A 63 8.52 7.15 9.11
N ARG A 64 7.69 7.57 10.06
CA ARG A 64 7.80 7.17 11.46
C ARG A 64 7.59 5.66 11.63
N PHE A 65 6.57 5.09 11.01
CA PHE A 65 6.31 3.64 11.09
C PHE A 65 7.41 2.81 10.42
N GLN A 66 7.96 3.27 9.29
CA GLN A 66 9.09 2.63 8.63
C GLN A 66 10.37 2.63 9.48
N LYS A 67 10.60 3.68 10.28
CA LYS A 67 11.72 3.73 11.23
C LYS A 67 11.57 2.73 12.37
N LYS A 68 10.34 2.48 12.85
CA LYS A 68 10.07 1.50 13.93
C LYS A 68 10.20 0.05 13.43
N LYS A 69 9.77 -0.25 12.20
CA LYS A 69 9.86 -1.58 11.60
C LYS A 69 10.32 -1.47 10.16
N THR A 70 11.57 -1.85 9.90
CA THR A 70 12.20 -1.78 8.57
C THR A 70 11.49 -2.63 7.52
N ASN A 71 10.71 -3.62 7.95
CA ASN A 71 9.97 -4.54 7.06
C ASN A 71 8.51 -4.09 6.78
N LEU A 72 8.25 -2.78 6.77
CA LEU A 72 6.94 -2.23 6.47
C LEU A 72 7.02 -1.27 5.26
N PRO A 73 7.17 -1.81 4.03
CA PRO A 73 7.38 -0.97 2.86
C PRO A 73 6.12 -0.16 2.50
N TRP A 74 6.35 1.04 1.98
CA TRP A 74 5.28 1.91 1.49
C TRP A 74 5.03 1.69 0.01
N ALA A 75 3.83 1.24 -0.33
CA ALA A 75 3.35 1.02 -1.69
C ALA A 75 2.99 2.35 -2.39
N LYS A 76 4.01 3.18 -2.63
CA LYS A 76 3.86 4.46 -3.34
C LYS A 76 3.96 4.30 -4.85
N ASN A 77 3.36 5.24 -5.59
CA ASN A 77 3.56 5.32 -7.03
C ASN A 77 5.04 5.58 -7.37
N HIS A 78 5.53 4.91 -8.41
CA HIS A 78 6.89 5.12 -8.87
C HIS A 78 6.99 6.47 -9.58
N LYS A 79 7.91 7.31 -9.10
CA LYS A 79 8.27 8.55 -9.79
C LYS A 79 9.37 8.23 -10.80
N GLN A 80 9.03 8.30 -12.09
CA GLN A 80 10.02 8.16 -13.17
C GLN A 80 10.56 9.55 -13.54
N ASN A 81 11.88 9.67 -13.64
CA ASN A 81 12.51 10.90 -14.13
C ASN A 81 12.32 10.99 -15.66
N SER A 82 11.83 12.14 -16.14
CA SER A 82 11.41 12.36 -17.55
C SER A 82 12.49 12.06 -18.59
N PHE A 83 13.77 12.26 -18.25
CA PHE A 83 14.89 11.93 -19.14
C PHE A 83 15.07 10.42 -19.36
N SER A 84 14.82 9.61 -18.32
CA SER A 84 14.94 8.14 -18.41
C SER A 84 13.81 7.48 -19.20
N SER A 85 12.60 8.07 -19.17
CA SER A 85 11.43 7.53 -19.87
C SER A 85 11.52 7.63 -21.39
N PHE A 86 12.36 8.53 -21.92
CA PHE A 86 12.49 8.73 -23.36
C PHE A 86 13.31 7.61 -24.03
N PHE A 87 14.48 7.28 -23.49
CA PHE A 87 15.38 6.29 -24.08
C PHE A 87 15.04 4.84 -23.71
N ASN A 88 14.45 4.61 -22.53
CA ASN A 88 14.03 3.29 -22.08
C ASN A 88 12.70 3.40 -21.33
N PRO A 89 11.56 3.42 -22.05
CA PRO A 89 10.26 3.52 -21.41
C PRO A 89 10.06 2.32 -20.47
N LEU A 90 9.66 2.65 -19.24
CA LEU A 90 9.34 1.64 -18.23
C LEU A 90 7.95 1.10 -18.57
N THR A 91 7.85 -0.15 -18.99
CA THR A 91 6.55 -0.80 -19.21
C THR A 91 6.01 -1.37 -17.89
N VAL A 92 4.72 -1.73 -17.85
CA VAL A 92 4.12 -2.45 -16.72
C VAL A 92 4.95 -3.69 -16.33
N TYR A 93 5.32 -4.50 -17.32
CA TYR A 93 6.11 -5.70 -17.08
C TYR A 93 7.52 -5.39 -16.55
N LYS A 94 8.21 -4.41 -17.14
CA LYS A 94 9.53 -3.96 -16.66
C LYS A 94 9.46 -3.31 -15.27
N TYR A 95 8.37 -2.63 -14.93
CA TYR A 95 8.18 -2.12 -13.58
C TYR A 95 8.16 -3.25 -12.55
N LEU A 96 7.36 -4.30 -12.77
CA LEU A 96 7.28 -5.43 -11.85
C LEU A 96 8.60 -6.20 -11.75
N MET A 97 9.18 -6.56 -12.89
CA MET A 97 10.41 -7.36 -12.95
C MET A 97 11.66 -6.58 -12.53
N ASP A 98 11.84 -5.37 -13.04
CA ASP A 98 13.12 -4.66 -12.91
C ASP A 98 13.14 -3.70 -11.73
N LYS A 99 12.00 -3.07 -11.39
CA LYS A 99 11.91 -2.13 -10.27
C LYS A 99 11.47 -2.79 -8.98
N ILE A 100 10.40 -3.59 -9.02
CA ILE A 100 9.90 -4.26 -7.81
C ILE A 100 10.60 -5.62 -7.56
N LYS A 101 11.24 -6.19 -8.59
CA LYS A 101 11.92 -7.49 -8.51
C LYS A 101 10.95 -8.63 -8.17
N ILE A 102 9.82 -8.67 -8.86
CA ILE A 102 8.87 -9.79 -8.83
C ILE A 102 9.27 -10.76 -9.96
N ASP A 103 9.15 -12.07 -9.74
CA ASP A 103 9.44 -13.04 -10.78
C ASP A 103 8.40 -12.99 -11.92
N LYS A 104 8.71 -13.67 -13.03
CA LYS A 104 7.89 -13.65 -14.24
C LYS A 104 6.46 -14.17 -13.98
N VAL A 105 6.33 -15.29 -13.27
CA VAL A 105 5.02 -15.96 -13.06
C VAL A 105 4.10 -15.07 -12.24
N ASN A 106 4.62 -14.49 -11.15
CA ASN A 106 3.85 -13.58 -10.32
C ASN A 106 3.59 -12.25 -11.03
N SER A 107 4.52 -11.75 -11.84
CA SER A 107 4.30 -10.54 -12.65
C SER A 107 3.15 -10.72 -13.64
N GLU A 108 3.12 -11.83 -14.39
CA GLU A 108 2.03 -12.15 -15.32
C GLU A 108 0.68 -12.28 -14.60
N ARG A 109 0.66 -12.92 -13.42
CA ARG A 109 -0.54 -13.04 -12.61
C ARG A 109 -1.08 -11.67 -12.16
N ILE A 110 -0.21 -10.78 -11.68
CA ILE A 110 -0.60 -9.43 -11.24
C ILE A 110 -1.17 -8.64 -12.41
N ILE A 111 -0.50 -8.65 -13.56
CA ILE A 111 -0.94 -7.96 -14.78
C ILE A 111 -2.32 -8.44 -15.20
N LYS A 112 -2.55 -9.76 -15.21
CA LYS A 112 -3.85 -10.35 -15.53
C LYS A 112 -4.93 -9.96 -14.52
N GLN A 113 -4.63 -9.99 -13.22
CA GLN A 113 -5.57 -9.64 -12.15
C GLN A 113 -6.03 -8.19 -12.26
N LEU A 114 -5.10 -7.29 -12.59
CA LEU A 114 -5.38 -5.85 -12.76
C LEU A 114 -5.87 -5.50 -14.18
N LYS A 115 -6.00 -6.48 -15.08
CA LYS A 115 -6.40 -6.29 -16.48
C LYS A 115 -5.55 -5.24 -17.23
N LEU A 116 -4.25 -5.16 -16.90
CA LEU A 116 -3.32 -4.23 -17.52
C LEU A 116 -2.66 -4.84 -18.76
N ASN A 117 -2.19 -3.98 -19.67
CA ASN A 117 -1.38 -4.42 -20.79
C ASN A 117 0.11 -4.49 -20.36
N PRO A 118 0.80 -5.65 -20.49
CA PRO A 118 2.20 -5.80 -20.06
C PRO A 118 3.17 -4.84 -20.77
N ASN A 119 2.85 -4.45 -22.01
CA ASN A 119 3.68 -3.61 -22.86
C ASN A 119 3.30 -2.12 -22.76
N GLU A 120 2.22 -1.78 -22.05
CA GLU A 120 1.86 -0.40 -21.80
C GLU A 120 2.95 0.31 -20.99
N LYS A 121 3.23 1.56 -21.36
CA LYS A 121 4.18 2.39 -20.62
C LYS A 121 3.57 2.73 -19.26
N TYR A 122 4.35 2.56 -18.20
CA TYR A 122 3.95 2.91 -16.83
C TYR A 122 3.46 4.36 -16.74
N THR A 123 4.05 5.28 -17.49
CA THR A 123 3.63 6.69 -17.54
C THR A 123 2.21 6.88 -18.06
N HIS A 124 1.72 6.01 -18.95
CA HIS A 124 0.38 6.08 -19.56
C HIS A 124 -0.73 5.53 -18.66
N LEU A 125 -0.39 4.70 -17.68
CA LEU A 125 -1.36 4.23 -16.69
C LEU A 125 -2.04 5.39 -15.97
N SER A 126 -3.33 5.24 -15.66
CA SER A 126 -4.04 6.18 -14.78
C SER A 126 -3.37 6.24 -13.40
N PHE A 127 -3.68 7.28 -12.63
CA PHE A 127 -3.14 7.39 -11.26
C PHE A 127 -3.57 6.19 -10.38
N THR A 128 -4.83 5.78 -10.51
CA THR A 128 -5.40 4.63 -9.79
C THR A 128 -4.77 3.33 -10.24
N ASP A 129 -4.55 3.11 -11.55
CA ASP A 129 -3.88 1.90 -12.03
C ASP A 129 -2.44 1.80 -11.52
N LYS A 130 -1.72 2.93 -11.46
CA LYS A 130 -0.38 2.99 -10.85
C LYS A 130 -0.42 2.60 -9.36
N LYS A 131 -1.43 3.07 -8.63
CA LYS A 131 -1.65 2.73 -7.21
C LYS A 131 -1.97 1.25 -7.04
N ALA A 132 -2.96 0.75 -7.79
CA ALA A 132 -3.35 -0.66 -7.81
C ALA A 132 -2.14 -1.57 -8.08
N LEU A 133 -1.36 -1.24 -9.11
CA LEU A 133 -0.16 -1.98 -9.49
C LEU A 133 0.89 -1.96 -8.38
N SER A 134 1.15 -0.79 -7.76
CA SER A 134 2.12 -0.67 -6.67
C SER A 134 1.68 -1.47 -5.44
N ILE A 135 0.42 -1.34 -5.01
CA ILE A 135 -0.15 -2.05 -3.87
C ILE A 135 -0.03 -3.56 -4.09
N LYS A 136 -0.50 -4.05 -5.24
CA LYS A 136 -0.49 -5.48 -5.54
C LYS A 136 0.92 -6.05 -5.59
N ALA A 137 1.84 -5.30 -6.20
CA ALA A 137 3.25 -5.68 -6.29
C ALA A 137 3.93 -5.72 -4.91
N HIS A 138 3.57 -4.82 -3.99
CA HIS A 138 4.12 -4.85 -2.63
C HIS A 138 3.54 -5.99 -1.79
N PHE A 139 2.23 -6.28 -1.88
CA PHE A 139 1.64 -7.44 -1.19
C PHE A 139 2.19 -8.78 -1.68
N GLU A 140 2.60 -8.85 -2.95
CA GLU A 140 3.26 -10.06 -3.47
C GLU A 140 4.51 -10.43 -2.69
N LYS A 141 5.28 -9.41 -2.26
CA LYS A 141 6.59 -9.60 -1.62
C LYS A 141 6.55 -9.52 -0.10
N ASN A 142 5.48 -8.98 0.47
CA ASN A 142 5.45 -8.60 1.88
C ASN A 142 4.13 -9.02 2.50
N ASP A 143 4.16 -9.38 3.79
CA ASP A 143 2.95 -9.67 4.55
C ASP A 143 2.30 -8.41 5.10
N PHE A 144 3.09 -7.36 5.29
CA PHE A 144 2.66 -6.08 5.83
C PHE A 144 3.12 -4.95 4.92
N ILE A 145 2.24 -4.00 4.62
CA ILE A 145 2.60 -2.81 3.84
C ILE A 145 1.99 -1.54 4.46
N LEU A 146 2.56 -0.39 4.12
CA LEU A 146 1.89 0.91 4.24
C LEU A 146 1.33 1.28 2.87
N LEU A 147 0.14 1.87 2.84
CA LEU A 147 -0.46 2.40 1.61
C LEU A 147 -1.24 3.67 1.91
N ASP A 148 -1.58 4.42 0.87
CA ASP A 148 -2.35 5.64 1.00
C ASP A 148 -3.31 5.80 -0.19
N TYR A 149 -4.48 6.39 0.06
CA TYR A 149 -5.51 6.65 -0.96
C TYR A 149 -5.45 8.09 -1.50
N TYR A 150 -4.46 8.89 -1.08
CA TYR A 150 -4.31 10.26 -1.55
C TYR A 150 -4.10 10.35 -3.06
N GLY A 151 -4.83 11.28 -3.68
CA GLY A 151 -4.82 11.53 -5.13
C GLY A 151 -5.70 10.56 -5.93
N VAL A 152 -6.36 9.60 -5.27
CA VAL A 152 -7.33 8.71 -5.92
C VAL A 152 -8.68 9.42 -6.02
N PRO A 153 -9.32 9.46 -7.20
CA PRO A 153 -10.67 10.01 -7.34
C PRO A 153 -11.68 9.23 -6.49
N ALA A 154 -12.66 9.92 -5.89
CA ALA A 154 -13.66 9.30 -5.02
C ALA A 154 -14.38 8.10 -5.68
N GLY A 155 -14.74 8.21 -6.96
CA GLY A 155 -15.39 7.13 -7.71
C GLY A 155 -14.51 5.92 -8.01
N GLU A 156 -13.21 5.97 -7.69
CA GLU A 156 -12.24 4.90 -7.94
C GLU A 156 -11.65 4.30 -6.65
N ILE A 157 -11.98 4.86 -5.47
CA ILE A 157 -11.53 4.34 -4.18
C ILE A 157 -11.98 2.89 -3.99
N GLU A 158 -13.24 2.59 -4.24
CA GLU A 158 -13.80 1.23 -4.10
C GLU A 158 -13.03 0.17 -4.90
N ILE A 159 -12.46 0.54 -6.05
CA ILE A 159 -11.66 -0.37 -6.88
C ILE A 159 -10.38 -0.76 -6.12
N LEU A 160 -9.70 0.22 -5.53
CA LEU A 160 -8.51 -0.03 -4.74
C LEU A 160 -8.81 -0.78 -3.45
N GLU A 161 -9.94 -0.48 -2.79
CA GLU A 161 -10.38 -1.21 -1.61
C GLU A 161 -10.63 -2.69 -1.91
N LYS A 162 -11.30 -3.02 -3.02
CA LYS A 162 -11.49 -4.41 -3.45
C LYS A 162 -10.16 -5.13 -3.65
N ILE A 163 -9.15 -4.44 -4.22
CA ILE A 163 -7.81 -5.00 -4.39
C ILE A 163 -7.14 -5.26 -3.04
N VAL A 164 -7.18 -4.28 -2.14
CA VAL A 164 -6.59 -4.38 -0.79
C VAL A 164 -7.27 -5.52 -0.01
N ASN A 165 -8.59 -5.51 0.08
CA ASN A 165 -9.37 -6.51 0.83
C ASN A 165 -9.09 -7.94 0.32
N ALA A 166 -8.98 -8.14 -0.99
CA ALA A 166 -8.66 -9.44 -1.57
C ALA A 166 -7.25 -9.96 -1.19
N ASP A 167 -6.31 -9.10 -0.80
CA ASP A 167 -5.02 -9.51 -0.24
C ASP A 167 -5.08 -9.67 1.29
N ILE A 168 -5.85 -8.84 1.99
CA ILE A 168 -6.12 -9.02 3.43
C ILE A 168 -6.75 -10.40 3.70
N GLU A 169 -7.75 -10.80 2.90
CA GLU A 169 -8.40 -12.12 2.96
C GLU A 169 -7.42 -13.30 2.73
N LYS A 170 -6.28 -13.06 2.06
CA LYS A 170 -5.22 -14.05 1.87
C LYS A 170 -4.18 -14.05 3.00
N GLY A 171 -4.47 -13.33 4.07
CA GLY A 171 -3.66 -13.23 5.27
C GLY A 171 -2.62 -12.12 5.25
N LYS A 172 -2.72 -11.17 4.32
CA LYS A 172 -1.88 -9.96 4.31
C LYS A 172 -2.43 -8.90 5.27
N SER A 173 -1.67 -7.86 5.52
CA SER A 173 -2.05 -6.79 6.44
C SER A 173 -1.53 -5.44 5.97
N ALA A 174 -2.24 -4.38 6.31
CA ALA A 174 -1.81 -3.03 5.93
C ALA A 174 -2.23 -1.97 6.94
N ILE A 175 -1.47 -0.87 6.92
CA ILE A 175 -1.93 0.43 7.43
C ILE A 175 -2.17 1.31 6.21
N ALA A 176 -3.41 1.76 6.06
CA ALA A 176 -3.84 2.66 5.02
C ALA A 176 -4.02 4.08 5.58
N PHE A 177 -3.62 5.07 4.81
CA PHE A 177 -3.85 6.48 5.12
C PHE A 177 -4.84 7.09 4.13
N ASP A 178 -5.85 7.78 4.65
CA ASP A 178 -6.86 8.45 3.83
C ASP A 178 -7.24 9.81 4.41
N ASN A 179 -7.89 10.63 3.61
CA ASN A 179 -8.48 11.89 4.04
C ASN A 179 -9.71 11.62 4.91
N LEU A 180 -9.77 12.26 6.07
CA LEU A 180 -10.89 12.17 7.03
C LEU A 180 -12.25 12.48 6.41
N GLN A 181 -12.31 13.30 5.37
CA GLN A 181 -13.57 13.61 4.67
C GLN A 181 -14.19 12.41 3.96
N PHE A 182 -13.42 11.35 3.71
CA PHE A 182 -13.90 10.11 3.11
C PHE A 182 -14.21 9.03 4.16
N ALA A 183 -14.04 9.31 5.45
CA ALA A 183 -14.41 8.37 6.50
C ALA A 183 -15.92 8.07 6.44
N HIS A 184 -16.27 6.79 6.33
CA HIS A 184 -17.66 6.40 6.33
C HIS A 184 -18.22 6.48 7.75
N LYS A 185 -19.45 6.97 7.90
CA LYS A 185 -20.13 7.06 9.22
C LYS A 185 -20.30 5.71 9.92
N GLU A 186 -20.23 4.61 9.16
CA GLU A 186 -20.44 3.24 9.63
C GLU A 186 -19.12 2.46 9.81
N GLU A 187 -17.97 3.09 9.55
CA GLU A 187 -16.69 2.47 9.93
C GLU A 187 -16.56 2.49 11.46
N PRO A 188 -16.23 1.34 12.09
CA PRO A 188 -16.18 1.21 13.54
C PRO A 188 -15.06 2.02 14.19
#